data_AF-X0WS18-F1
#
_entry.id   AF-X0WS18-F1
#
_cell.length_a   1.000
_cell.length_b   1.000
_cell.length_c   1.000
_cell.angle_alpha   90.00
_cell.angle_beta   90.00
_cell.angle_gamma   90.00
#
_symmetry.space_group_name_H-M   'P 1'
#
loop_
_entity.id
_entity.type
_entity.pdbx_description
1 polymer ?
#
loop_
_entity_poly.entity_id
_entity_poly.type
_entity_poly.pdbx_seq_one_letter_code
_entity_poly.pdbx_strand_id
1 'polypeptide(L)'
;PIQVYNVHSIKLECDHKTAEQVEAALLEEIKGKEFINTIVTIRLDGTLEAGKPSDIDFKSVMQTLYDKGAYFVMKNTTALVSKEFEEIKIDASNVEDVEEKLIKEHLGQIKIDLDEEALTKELMRLLSVSREEGEKVADFEKRVKEEVEKVLFN
;
A
#
# COMPACT_ATOMS: atom_id res chain seq x y z
N PRO A 1 -32.61 23.98 -3.79
CA PRO A 1 -32.85 23.75 -2.34
C PRO A 1 -31.67 23.01 -1.72
N ILE A 2 -31.17 23.47 -0.58
CA ILE A 2 -30.08 22.80 0.16
C ILE A 2 -30.73 21.92 1.23
N GLN A 3 -30.38 20.64 1.28
CA GLN A 3 -30.86 19.68 2.28
C GLN A 3 -29.73 19.36 3.25
N VAL A 4 -29.99 19.52 4.55
CA VAL A 4 -29.04 19.22 5.63
C VAL A 4 -29.27 17.80 6.12
N TYR A 5 -28.18 17.06 6.32
CA TYR A 5 -28.20 15.69 6.85
C TYR A 5 -27.57 15.67 8.24
N ASN A 6 -28.03 14.76 9.10
CA ASN A 6 -27.39 14.49 10.38
C ASN A 6 -26.00 13.89 10.14
N VAL A 7 -25.07 14.10 11.08
CA VAL A 7 -23.74 13.49 11.02
C VAL A 7 -23.49 12.68 12.28
N HIS A 8 -23.10 11.42 12.12
CA HIS A 8 -22.66 10.57 13.22
C HIS A 8 -21.18 10.23 13.02
N SER A 9 -20.35 10.48 14.02
CA SER A 9 -18.90 10.26 13.93
C SER A 9 -18.47 9.16 14.89
N ILE A 10 -17.90 8.10 14.33
CA ILE A 10 -17.29 6.99 15.04
C ILE A 10 -15.78 7.21 15.00
N LYS A 11 -15.15 7.30 16.18
CA LYS A 11 -13.70 7.37 16.31
C LYS A 11 -13.25 6.23 17.20
N LEU A 12 -12.28 5.45 16.74
CA LEU A 12 -11.78 4.30 17.47
C LEU A 12 -10.25 4.30 17.50
N GLU A 13 -9.71 4.24 18.72
CA GLU A 13 -8.29 3.98 18.96
C GLU A 13 -8.03 2.49 18.80
N CYS A 14 -7.09 2.12 17.95
CA CYS A 14 -6.87 0.74 17.50
C CYS A 14 -5.60 0.11 18.07
N ASP A 15 -4.86 0.83 18.92
CA ASP A 15 -3.70 0.30 19.63
C ASP A 15 -4.00 -1.03 20.33
N HIS A 16 -3.08 -1.98 20.14
CA HIS A 16 -3.11 -3.34 20.70
C HIS A 16 -4.32 -4.19 20.29
N LYS A 17 -5.03 -3.82 19.23
CA LYS A 17 -6.16 -4.60 18.68
C LYS A 17 -5.75 -5.32 17.41
N THR A 18 -6.34 -6.50 17.18
CA THR A 18 -6.29 -7.16 15.87
C THR A 18 -7.33 -6.55 14.93
N ALA A 19 -7.16 -6.76 13.61
CA ALA A 19 -8.15 -6.34 12.63
C ALA A 19 -9.58 -6.85 12.94
N GLU A 20 -9.70 -8.12 13.36
CA GLU A 20 -10.97 -8.74 13.75
C GLU A 20 -11.61 -8.07 14.98
N GLN A 21 -10.80 -7.69 15.97
CA GLN A 21 -11.28 -6.98 17.16
C GLN A 21 -11.77 -5.57 16.82
N VAL A 22 -11.10 -4.89 15.89
CA VAL A 22 -11.54 -3.59 15.38
C VAL A 22 -12.87 -3.71 14.64
N GLU A 23 -13.03 -4.72 13.80
CA GLU A 23 -14.30 -5.00 13.13
C GLU A 23 -15.44 -5.25 14.14
N ALA A 24 -15.21 -6.12 15.12
CA ALA A 24 -16.18 -6.41 16.17
C ALA A 24 -16.56 -5.15 16.97
N ALA A 25 -15.58 -4.28 17.28
CA ALA A 25 -15.82 -3.02 17.97
C ALA A 25 -16.69 -2.06 17.13
N LEU A 26 -16.46 -1.99 15.82
CA LEU A 26 -17.30 -1.19 14.91
C LEU A 26 -18.73 -1.73 14.86
N LEU A 27 -18.90 -3.05 14.75
CA LEU A 27 -20.22 -3.68 14.72
C LEU A 27 -20.98 -3.48 16.04
N GLU A 28 -20.30 -3.59 17.18
CA GLU A 28 -20.90 -3.32 18.49
C GLU A 28 -21.27 -1.84 18.64
N GLU A 29 -20.44 -0.92 18.16
CA GLU A 29 -20.73 0.52 18.23
C GLU A 29 -21.99 0.91 17.44
N ILE A 30 -22.29 0.22 16.34
CA ILE A 30 -23.49 0.49 15.51
C ILE A 30 -24.70 -0.36 15.89
N LYS A 31 -24.53 -1.31 16.81
CA LYS A 31 -25.58 -2.21 17.26
C LYS A 31 -26.68 -1.44 17.99
N GLY A 32 -27.93 -1.78 17.70
CA GLY A 32 -29.09 -1.10 18.28
C GLY A 32 -29.30 0.36 17.85
N LYS A 33 -28.45 0.93 16.98
CA LYS A 33 -28.61 2.28 16.42
C LYS A 33 -29.23 2.25 15.02
N GLU A 34 -29.94 3.33 14.69
CA GLU A 34 -30.45 3.65 13.35
C GLU A 34 -29.74 4.89 12.81
N PHE A 35 -29.56 4.97 11.49
CA PHE A 35 -28.80 6.03 10.83
C PHE A 35 -29.60 6.70 9.71
N ILE A 36 -30.94 6.69 9.80
CA ILE A 36 -31.84 7.24 8.78
C ILE A 36 -31.40 8.65 8.35
N ASN A 37 -31.13 8.83 7.06
CA ASN A 37 -30.67 10.10 6.48
C ASN A 37 -29.49 10.73 7.25
N THR A 38 -28.53 9.89 7.66
CA THR A 38 -27.35 10.33 8.40
C THR A 38 -26.08 10.05 7.60
N ILE A 39 -25.17 11.02 7.58
CA ILE A 39 -23.80 10.84 7.11
C ILE A 39 -23.00 10.22 8.26
N VAL A 40 -22.48 9.02 8.07
CA VAL A 40 -21.66 8.33 9.07
C VAL A 40 -20.20 8.47 8.68
N THR A 41 -19.37 8.91 9.62
CA THR A 41 -17.92 8.97 9.43
C THR A 41 -17.24 8.02 10.40
N ILE A 42 -16.29 7.24 9.90
CA ILE A 42 -15.48 6.31 10.70
C ILE A 42 -14.03 6.78 10.61
N ARG A 43 -13.40 7.03 11.76
CA ARG A 43 -11.96 7.29 11.86
C ARG A 43 -11.32 6.24 12.75
N LEU A 44 -10.36 5.54 12.19
CA LEU A 44 -9.52 4.59 12.91
C LEU A 44 -8.10 5.15 12.96
N ASP A 45 -7.58 5.25 14.18
CA ASP A 45 -6.23 5.73 14.48
C ASP A 45 -5.52 4.66 15.33
N GLY A 46 -4.18 4.55 15.24
CA GLY A 46 -3.36 3.67 16.09
C GLY A 46 -2.63 2.54 15.34
N THR A 47 -2.01 1.63 16.10
CA THR A 47 -1.22 0.50 15.57
C THR A 47 -1.88 -0.84 15.89
N LEU A 48 -2.30 -1.58 14.85
CA LEU A 48 -2.82 -2.93 14.99
C LEU A 48 -1.74 -3.88 15.52
N GLU A 49 -2.10 -4.70 16.51
CA GLU A 49 -1.22 -5.71 17.09
C GLU A 49 -0.93 -6.85 16.11
N ALA A 50 -1.91 -7.21 15.29
CA ALA A 50 -1.80 -8.24 14.25
C ALA A 50 -2.76 -7.97 13.08
N GLY A 51 -2.36 -8.39 11.87
CA GLY A 51 -3.07 -8.16 10.61
C GLY A 51 -2.87 -6.76 10.03
N LYS A 52 -3.40 -6.52 8.82
CA LYS A 52 -3.35 -5.24 8.09
C LYS A 52 -4.70 -4.52 8.09
N PRO A 53 -4.74 -3.19 7.87
CA PRO A 53 -6.01 -2.46 7.80
C PRO A 53 -6.96 -3.00 6.73
N SER A 54 -6.45 -3.60 5.66
CA SER A 54 -7.28 -4.22 4.61
C SER A 54 -7.95 -5.52 5.03
N ASP A 55 -7.55 -6.13 6.15
CA ASP A 55 -8.15 -7.37 6.66
C ASP A 55 -9.45 -7.12 7.44
N ILE A 56 -9.71 -5.86 7.82
CA ILE A 56 -10.98 -5.45 8.42
C ILE A 56 -12.06 -5.49 7.33
N ASP A 57 -13.16 -6.23 7.54
CA ASP A 57 -14.26 -6.29 6.57
C ASP A 57 -15.13 -5.01 6.61
N PHE A 58 -14.57 -3.92 6.09
CA PHE A 58 -15.30 -2.66 5.93
C PHE A 58 -16.52 -2.79 5.03
N LYS A 59 -16.55 -3.78 4.13
CA LYS A 59 -17.71 -3.99 3.26
C LYS A 59 -18.91 -4.43 4.10
N SER A 60 -18.73 -5.38 5.00
CA SER A 60 -19.76 -5.82 5.95
C SER A 60 -20.23 -4.68 6.87
N VAL A 61 -19.28 -3.92 7.44
CA VAL A 61 -19.60 -2.77 8.30
C VAL A 61 -20.40 -1.69 7.55
N MET A 62 -19.95 -1.33 6.34
CA MET A 62 -20.66 -0.33 5.51
C MET A 62 -22.04 -0.82 5.10
N GLN A 63 -22.17 -2.09 4.67
CA GLN A 63 -23.46 -2.67 4.32
C GLN A 63 -24.43 -2.59 5.50
N THR A 64 -23.97 -2.94 6.70
CA THR A 64 -24.78 -2.85 7.93
C THR A 64 -25.25 -1.42 8.22
N LEU A 65 -24.39 -0.42 8.00
CA LEU A 65 -24.75 0.99 8.17
C LEU A 65 -25.79 1.46 7.14
N TYR A 66 -25.64 1.05 5.87
CA TYR A 66 -26.62 1.35 4.82
C TYR A 66 -27.96 0.66 5.06
N ASP A 67 -27.95 -0.60 5.51
CA ASP A 67 -29.16 -1.35 5.88
C ASP A 67 -29.89 -0.69 7.07
N LYS A 68 -29.16 0.05 7.92
CA LYS A 68 -29.69 0.89 9.01
C LYS A 68 -30.08 2.30 8.57
N GLY A 69 -30.07 2.59 7.26
CA GLY A 69 -30.56 3.82 6.64
C GLY A 69 -29.57 4.97 6.55
N ALA A 70 -28.27 4.72 6.73
CA ALA A 70 -27.24 5.72 6.48
C ALA A 70 -27.36 6.28 5.05
N TYR A 71 -27.27 7.60 4.90
CA TYR A 71 -27.27 8.24 3.59
C TYR A 71 -25.92 8.09 2.89
N PHE A 72 -24.84 8.22 3.65
CA PHE A 72 -23.48 8.12 3.15
C PHE A 72 -22.56 7.65 4.27
N VAL A 73 -21.62 6.77 3.96
CA VAL A 73 -20.61 6.29 4.91
C VAL A 73 -19.22 6.62 4.38
N MET A 74 -18.44 7.36 5.16
CA MET A 74 -17.04 7.67 4.86
C MET A 74 -16.14 7.00 5.90
N LYS A 75 -15.11 6.28 5.44
CA LYS A 75 -14.05 5.78 6.32
C LYS A 75 -12.74 6.53 6.09
N ASN A 76 -12.01 6.75 7.17
CA ASN A 76 -10.63 7.22 7.16
C ASN A 76 -9.79 6.25 8.01
N THR A 77 -8.80 5.64 7.37
CA THR A 77 -7.86 4.69 8.00
C THR A 77 -6.42 5.12 7.73
N THR A 78 -6.18 6.39 7.38
CA THR A 78 -4.86 6.88 7.00
C THR A 78 -3.88 6.87 8.18
N ALA A 79 -4.39 7.00 9.40
CA ALA A 79 -3.62 6.95 10.64
C ALA A 79 -3.69 5.58 11.35
N LEU A 80 -4.26 4.56 10.68
CA LEU A 80 -4.24 3.18 11.15
C LEU A 80 -3.09 2.44 10.48
N VAL A 81 -2.13 1.99 11.27
CA VAL A 81 -0.97 1.22 10.81
C VAL A 81 -0.95 -0.17 11.43
N SER A 82 -0.07 -1.03 10.95
CA SER A 82 0.08 -2.39 11.47
C SER A 82 1.48 -2.62 11.96
N LYS A 83 1.60 -3.28 13.11
CA LYS A 83 2.88 -3.67 13.70
C LYS A 83 3.69 -4.56 12.77
N GLU A 84 3.04 -5.49 12.07
CA GLU A 84 3.63 -6.34 11.03
C GLU A 84 4.17 -5.54 9.82
N PHE A 85 3.66 -4.31 9.59
CA PHE A 85 4.07 -3.45 8.49
C PHE A 85 5.04 -2.34 8.93
N GLU A 86 5.20 -2.10 10.24
CA GLU A 86 6.30 -1.30 10.78
C GLU A 86 7.64 -2.01 10.57
N GLU A 87 7.68 -3.36 10.61
CA GLU A 87 8.88 -4.12 10.29
C GLU A 87 9.32 -4.01 8.82
N ILE A 88 8.41 -3.69 7.89
CA ILE A 88 8.73 -3.54 6.46
C ILE A 88 9.20 -2.12 6.11
N LYS A 89 9.02 -1.15 7.01
CA LYS A 89 9.64 0.19 6.90
C LYS A 89 11.06 0.24 7.49
N ILE A 90 11.65 -0.91 7.79
CA ILE A 90 13.01 -1.00 8.31
C ILE A 90 14.01 -0.98 7.15
N ASP A 91 14.55 0.23 6.96
CA ASP A 91 15.81 0.58 6.33
C ASP A 91 15.92 0.45 4.80
N ALA A 92 16.17 1.59 4.14
CA ALA A 92 16.71 1.63 2.77
C ALA A 92 18.00 0.77 2.65
N SER A 93 18.73 0.58 3.75
CA SER A 93 19.86 -0.35 3.89
C SER A 93 19.46 -1.81 3.61
N ASN A 94 18.25 -2.24 3.97
CA ASN A 94 17.79 -3.62 3.78
C ASN A 94 17.35 -3.89 2.34
N VAL A 95 16.87 -2.88 1.60
CA VAL A 95 16.50 -3.07 0.19
C VAL A 95 17.73 -3.40 -0.64
N GLU A 96 18.82 -2.65 -0.48
CA GLU A 96 20.11 -2.93 -1.14
C GLU A 96 20.66 -4.31 -0.70
N ASP A 97 20.56 -4.65 0.59
CA ASP A 97 21.00 -5.97 1.10
C ASP A 97 20.15 -7.14 0.57
N VAL A 98 18.83 -6.94 0.42
CA VAL A 98 17.91 -7.95 -0.13
C VAL A 98 18.14 -8.11 -1.62
N GLU A 99 18.32 -7.00 -2.35
CA GLU A 99 18.64 -7.01 -3.78
C GLU A 99 19.97 -7.75 -4.02
N GLU A 100 21.00 -7.45 -3.23
CA GLU A 100 22.30 -8.11 -3.34
C GLU A 100 22.22 -9.63 -3.03
N LYS A 101 21.43 -10.03 -2.03
CA LYS A 101 21.19 -11.45 -1.72
C LYS A 101 20.47 -12.16 -2.87
N LEU A 102 19.43 -11.56 -3.42
CA LEU A 102 18.66 -12.16 -4.52
C LEU A 102 19.49 -12.31 -5.79
N ILE A 103 20.32 -11.31 -6.12
CA ILE A 103 21.26 -11.41 -7.24
C ILE A 103 22.21 -12.59 -7.01
N LYS A 104 22.83 -12.68 -5.82
CA LYS A 104 23.77 -13.78 -5.48
C LYS A 104 23.13 -15.16 -5.51
N GLU A 105 21.87 -15.30 -5.10
CA GLU A 105 21.13 -16.58 -5.16
C GLU A 105 20.90 -17.08 -6.59
N HIS A 106 20.84 -16.17 -7.57
CA HIS A 106 20.52 -16.50 -8.96
C HIS A 106 21.74 -16.50 -9.89
N LEU A 107 22.94 -16.17 -9.38
CA LEU A 107 24.18 -16.26 -10.15
C LEU A 107 24.44 -17.69 -10.64
N GLY A 108 24.92 -17.81 -11.87
CA GLY A 108 25.26 -19.08 -12.52
C GLY A 108 24.05 -19.84 -13.08
N GLN A 109 22.83 -19.31 -12.98
CA GLN A 109 21.65 -19.88 -13.64
C GLN A 109 21.70 -19.63 -15.16
N ILE A 110 22.38 -18.58 -15.60
CA ILE A 110 22.60 -18.26 -17.01
C ILE A 110 24.06 -18.51 -17.35
N LYS A 111 24.31 -19.25 -18.43
CA LYS A 111 25.67 -19.45 -18.95
C LYS A 111 26.08 -18.26 -19.80
N ILE A 112 26.69 -17.26 -19.17
CA ILE A 112 27.31 -16.12 -19.85
C ILE A 112 28.82 -16.08 -19.54
N ASP A 113 29.63 -15.61 -20.50
CA ASP A 113 31.08 -15.43 -20.35
C ASP A 113 31.42 -14.00 -19.89
N LEU A 114 30.60 -13.48 -18.97
CA LEU A 114 30.69 -12.14 -18.39
C LEU A 114 30.46 -12.22 -16.88
N ASP A 115 30.86 -11.19 -16.16
CA ASP A 115 30.51 -11.05 -14.74
C ASP A 115 29.01 -10.80 -14.59
N GLU A 116 28.24 -11.86 -14.34
CA GLU A 116 26.78 -11.84 -14.23
C GLU A 116 26.28 -10.95 -13.10
N GLU A 117 27.03 -10.83 -12.01
CA GLU A 117 26.67 -9.96 -10.90
C GLU A 117 26.80 -8.49 -11.30
N ALA A 118 27.95 -8.13 -11.88
CA ALA A 118 28.21 -6.77 -12.35
C ALA A 118 27.23 -6.36 -13.47
N LEU A 119 26.99 -7.26 -14.42
CA LEU A 119 26.05 -7.05 -15.53
C LEU A 119 24.63 -6.81 -15.02
N THR A 120 24.17 -7.63 -14.07
CA THR A 120 22.82 -7.51 -13.50
C THR A 120 22.64 -6.16 -12.79
N LYS A 121 23.59 -5.77 -11.93
CA LYS A 121 23.56 -4.49 -11.22
C LYS A 121 23.56 -3.30 -12.19
N GLU A 122 24.35 -3.37 -13.25
CA GLU A 122 24.44 -2.29 -14.24
C GLU A 122 23.15 -2.14 -15.06
N LEU A 123 22.54 -3.26 -15.49
CA LEU A 123 21.26 -3.24 -16.19
C LEU A 123 20.12 -2.70 -15.32
N MET A 124 20.04 -3.09 -14.04
CA MET A 124 19.05 -2.58 -13.10
C MET A 124 19.17 -1.06 -12.92
N ARG A 125 20.41 -0.55 -12.83
CA ARG A 125 20.66 0.90 -12.79
C ARG A 125 20.23 1.62 -14.06
N LEU A 126 20.45 1.05 -15.24
CA LEU A 126 20.05 1.68 -16.51
C LEU A 126 18.53 1.69 -16.72
N LEU A 127 17.87 0.60 -16.35
CA LEU A 127 16.42 0.44 -16.53
C LEU A 127 15.60 1.22 -15.48
N SER A 128 16.22 1.67 -14.39
CA SER A 128 15.57 2.52 -13.37
C SER A 128 15.57 4.01 -13.71
N VAL A 129 16.25 4.42 -14.80
CA VAL A 129 16.33 5.83 -15.22
C VAL A 129 14.96 6.33 -15.70
N SER A 130 14.56 7.51 -15.24
CA SER A 130 13.33 8.17 -15.66
C SER A 130 13.54 9.06 -16.89
N ARG A 131 12.44 9.35 -17.59
CA ARG A 131 12.42 10.30 -18.70
C ARG A 131 12.74 11.72 -18.21
N GLU A 132 13.59 12.42 -18.94
CA GLU A 132 13.97 13.80 -18.62
C GLU A 132 12.86 14.81 -18.97
N GLU A 133 12.91 15.99 -18.34
CA GLU A 133 11.95 17.06 -18.61
C GLU A 133 12.17 17.63 -20.03
N GLY A 134 11.15 17.53 -20.88
CA GLY A 134 11.23 17.95 -22.29
C GLY A 134 11.70 16.85 -23.25
N GLU A 135 12.07 15.66 -22.76
CA GLU A 135 12.42 14.51 -23.59
C GLU A 135 11.15 13.87 -24.19
N LYS A 136 11.14 13.61 -25.50
CA LYS A 136 10.05 12.86 -26.13
C LYS A 136 10.16 11.38 -25.77
N VAL A 137 9.02 10.70 -25.71
CA VAL A 137 8.98 9.24 -25.42
C VAL A 137 9.88 8.45 -26.37
N ALA A 138 9.86 8.74 -27.66
CA ALA A 138 10.69 8.04 -28.64
C ALA A 138 12.21 8.27 -28.43
N ASP A 139 12.60 9.46 -27.98
CA ASP A 139 13.99 9.80 -27.71
C ASP A 139 14.47 9.10 -26.42
N PHE A 140 13.62 9.04 -25.39
CA PHE A 140 13.85 8.28 -24.16
C PHE A 140 14.04 6.78 -24.42
N GLU A 141 13.10 6.16 -25.15
CA GLU A 141 13.17 4.73 -25.48
C GLU A 141 14.43 4.42 -26.28
N LYS A 142 14.78 5.28 -27.25
CA LYS A 142 15.99 5.15 -28.04
C LYS A 142 17.24 5.24 -27.16
N ARG A 143 17.34 6.24 -26.28
CA ARG A 143 18.47 6.42 -25.36
C ARG A 143 18.65 5.22 -24.44
N VAL A 144 17.58 4.77 -23.77
CA VAL A 144 17.64 3.61 -22.86
C VAL A 144 18.09 2.36 -23.63
N LYS A 145 17.57 2.15 -24.84
CA LYS A 145 17.96 1.03 -25.69
C LYS A 145 19.44 1.08 -26.08
N GLU A 146 19.93 2.23 -26.52
CA GLU A 146 21.35 2.41 -26.90
C GLU A 146 22.29 2.16 -25.72
N GLU A 147 21.91 2.58 -24.50
CA GLU A 147 22.71 2.33 -23.30
C GLU A 147 22.72 0.85 -22.88
N VAL A 148 21.57 0.17 -22.99
CA VAL A 148 21.49 -1.29 -22.72
C VAL A 148 22.29 -2.08 -23.75
N GLU A 149 22.24 -1.71 -25.04
CA GLU A 149 23.03 -2.36 -26.09
C GLU A 149 24.53 -2.22 -25.84
N LYS A 150 25.00 -1.07 -25.37
CA LYS A 150 26.42 -0.89 -24.97
C LYS A 150 26.82 -1.82 -23.84
N VAL A 151 25.95 -2.07 -22.87
CA VAL A 151 26.26 -2.95 -21.73
C VAL A 151 26.25 -4.43 -22.13
N LEU A 152 25.37 -4.83 -23.04
CA LEU A 152 25.26 -6.22 -23.49
C LEU A 152 26.28 -6.63 -24.56
N PHE A 153 26.78 -5.68 -25.35
CA PHE A 153 27.60 -5.96 -26.54
C PHE A 153 28.94 -5.20 -26.58
N ASN A 154 29.37 -4.56 -25.48
CA ASN A 154 30.75 -4.08 -25.33
C ASN A 154 31.74 -5.22 -25.07
#